data_AF-A0A966K2M3-F1
#
_entry.id   AF-A0A966K2M3-F1
#
_cell.length_a   1.000
_cell.length_b   1.000
_cell.length_c   1.000
_cell.angle_alpha   90.00
_cell.angle_beta   90.00
_cell.angle_gamma   90.00
#
_symmetry.space_group_name_H-M   'P 1'
#
loop_
_entity.id
_entity.type
_entity.pdbx_description
1 polymer ?
#
loop_
_entity_poly.entity_id
_entity_poly.type
_entity_poly.pdbx_seq_one_letter_code
_entity_poly.pdbx_strand_id
1 'polypeptide(L)'
;MDAMKSGADVLFILLGAIMVLAMHAGFAFLELGTVRKKNQVNALIKILVDFSVSTIAYFFIGYSIAYGVHFFSSAELLAQKSGFDLVKFFFLLTFAAAIPAIISGGIAERAKFNPQLIATFVIVGFVYPFFEGITWNQHYGIQTWIKELTGDEFHDFAGSIVVHAVGGWLALPAILLLGARRGRYSKEGQIAAHPPSSIPFLALGAWILTVGWFGFNVMSAQTIDKVSGLVALNSLMAMVGGTLAAWFVGRNDPGFSYNGPLAGLVAVCAGSDLMHPLGALIVGLVAGALFVYMFTKV
;
A
#
# COMPACT_ATOMS: atom_id res chain seq x y z
N MET A 1 -20.01 11.87 22.64
CA MET A 1 -18.57 12.10 22.41
C MET A 1 -18.35 13.59 22.53
N ASP A 2 -17.43 14.03 23.38
CA ASP A 2 -17.13 15.45 23.54
C ASP A 2 -16.66 16.03 22.20
N ALA A 3 -17.14 17.21 21.82
CA ALA A 3 -16.81 17.85 20.54
C ALA A 3 -15.29 17.94 20.31
N MET A 4 -14.54 18.16 21.39
CA MET A 4 -13.07 18.17 21.37
C MET A 4 -12.47 16.81 21.00
N LYS A 5 -13.01 15.70 21.53
CA LYS A 5 -12.57 14.35 21.15
C LYS A 5 -12.88 14.08 19.67
N SER A 6 -14.08 14.43 19.21
CA SER A 6 -14.47 14.27 17.80
C SER A 6 -13.54 15.04 16.86
N GLY A 7 -13.20 16.29 17.19
CA GLY A 7 -12.26 17.08 16.41
C GLY A 7 -10.83 16.49 16.42
N ALA A 8 -10.38 15.95 17.55
CA ALA A 8 -9.07 15.31 17.66
C ALA A 8 -8.98 14.02 16.84
N ASP A 9 -10.01 13.17 16.88
CA ASP A 9 -10.09 11.94 16.07
C ASP A 9 -10.09 12.27 14.58
N VAL A 10 -10.85 13.29 14.17
CA VAL A 10 -10.87 13.80 12.79
C VAL A 10 -9.51 14.30 12.35
N LEU A 11 -8.85 15.14 13.15
CA LEU A 11 -7.51 15.65 12.82
C LEU A 11 -6.49 14.51 12.71
N PHE A 12 -6.53 13.57 13.65
CA PHE A 12 -5.62 12.42 13.71
C PHE A 12 -5.70 11.58 12.43
N ILE A 13 -6.90 11.13 12.06
CA ILE A 13 -7.10 10.30 10.88
C ILE A 13 -6.93 11.08 9.55
N LEU A 14 -7.24 12.39 9.53
CA LEU A 14 -7.00 13.26 8.37
C LEU A 14 -5.50 13.38 8.06
N LEU A 15 -4.66 13.57 9.08
CA LEU A 15 -3.20 13.59 8.91
C LEU A 15 -2.72 12.26 8.32
N GLY A 16 -3.26 11.14 8.79
CA GLY A 16 -3.03 9.82 8.19
C GLY A 16 -3.41 9.78 6.72
N ALA A 17 -4.63 10.22 6.38
CA ALA A 17 -5.12 10.20 5.00
C ALA A 17 -4.27 11.05 4.06
N ILE A 18 -3.79 12.22 4.51
CA ILE A 18 -2.90 13.09 3.72
C ILE A 18 -1.52 12.44 3.55
N MET A 19 -0.98 11.80 4.58
CA MET A 19 0.30 11.10 4.50
C MET A 19 0.23 9.89 3.57
N VAL A 20 -0.86 9.12 3.60
CA VAL A 20 -1.08 8.00 2.67
C VAL A 20 -1.42 8.50 1.27
N LEU A 21 -2.10 9.65 1.12
CA LEU A 21 -2.22 10.31 -0.18
C LEU A 21 -0.84 10.66 -0.77
N ALA A 22 0.10 11.15 0.07
CA ALA A 22 1.46 11.40 -0.37
C ALA A 22 2.18 10.12 -0.82
N MET A 23 1.84 8.93 -0.29
CA MET A 23 2.37 7.66 -0.79
C MET A 23 2.06 7.45 -2.28
N HIS A 24 0.95 7.96 -2.81
CA HIS A 24 0.66 7.90 -4.25
C HIS A 24 1.65 8.71 -5.08
N ALA A 25 2.07 9.88 -4.59
CA ALA A 25 3.20 10.59 -5.20
C ALA A 25 4.50 9.78 -5.07
N GLY A 26 4.70 9.11 -3.94
CA GLY A 26 5.81 8.19 -3.71
C GLY A 26 5.87 7.04 -4.72
N PHE A 27 4.75 6.35 -4.97
CA PHE A 27 4.61 5.33 -6.01
C PHE A 27 4.92 5.92 -7.40
N ALA A 28 4.39 7.10 -7.71
CA ALA A 28 4.63 7.76 -8.97
C ALA A 28 6.12 8.04 -9.20
N PHE A 29 6.84 8.59 -8.21
CA PHE A 29 8.27 8.88 -8.33
C PHE A 29 9.16 7.63 -8.30
N LEU A 30 8.80 6.62 -7.51
CA LEU A 30 9.50 5.34 -7.48
C LEU A 30 9.38 4.62 -8.84
N GLU A 31 8.18 4.58 -9.42
CA GLU A 31 7.95 4.04 -10.76
C GLU A 31 8.68 4.89 -11.82
N LEU A 32 8.56 6.21 -11.75
CA LEU A 32 9.23 7.16 -12.66
C LEU A 32 10.75 6.95 -12.72
N GLY A 33 11.38 6.75 -11.56
CA GLY A 33 12.81 6.52 -11.45
C GLY A 33 13.26 5.18 -12.02
N THR A 34 12.39 4.17 -12.05
CA THR A 34 12.72 2.79 -12.47
C THR A 34 12.37 2.48 -13.93
N VAL A 35 11.38 3.16 -14.53
CA VAL A 35 11.03 2.98 -15.94
C VAL A 35 12.03 3.66 -16.87
N ARG A 36 12.05 3.28 -18.16
CA ARG A 36 12.88 3.96 -19.18
C ARG A 36 12.39 5.39 -19.40
N LYS A 37 13.31 6.31 -19.71
CA LYS A 37 13.03 7.75 -19.92
C LYS A 37 11.83 8.03 -20.82
N LYS A 38 11.66 7.26 -21.91
CA LYS A 38 10.53 7.39 -22.85
C LYS A 38 9.14 7.12 -22.25
N ASN A 39 9.06 6.43 -21.12
CA ASN A 39 7.82 6.02 -20.46
C ASN A 39 7.49 6.85 -19.21
N GLN A 40 8.34 7.82 -18.87
CA GLN A 40 8.25 8.61 -17.64
C GLN A 40 6.92 9.39 -17.52
N VAL A 41 6.52 10.09 -18.58
CA VAL A 41 5.26 10.87 -18.59
C VAL A 41 4.05 9.98 -18.35
N ASN A 42 4.03 8.80 -18.99
CA ASN A 42 2.95 7.84 -18.82
C ASN A 42 2.89 7.29 -17.38
N ALA A 43 4.03 7.09 -16.71
CA ALA A 43 4.04 6.65 -15.31
C ALA A 43 3.42 7.70 -14.37
N LEU A 44 3.72 8.98 -14.55
CA LEU A 44 3.19 10.05 -13.70
C LEU A 44 1.68 10.23 -13.83
N ILE A 45 1.18 10.41 -15.07
CA ILE A 45 -0.24 10.66 -15.29
C ILE A 45 -1.10 9.48 -14.84
N LYS A 46 -0.58 8.27 -15.00
CA LYS A 46 -1.26 7.03 -14.64
C LYS A 46 -1.61 6.98 -13.17
N ILE A 47 -0.66 7.19 -12.26
CA ILE A 47 -0.95 7.08 -10.82
C ILE A 47 -2.01 8.11 -10.38
N LEU A 48 -1.96 9.34 -10.92
CA LEU A 48 -2.96 10.36 -10.58
C LEU A 48 -4.36 10.00 -11.10
N VAL A 49 -4.47 9.59 -12.37
CA VAL A 49 -5.77 9.21 -12.95
C VAL A 49 -6.31 7.93 -12.31
N ASP A 50 -5.43 7.00 -11.98
CA ASP A 50 -5.74 5.76 -11.28
C ASP A 50 -6.33 6.02 -9.88
N PHE A 51 -5.76 6.98 -9.15
CA PHE A 51 -6.33 7.47 -7.88
C PHE A 51 -7.73 8.06 -8.08
N SER A 52 -7.96 8.86 -9.13
CA SER A 52 -9.28 9.42 -9.44
C SER A 52 -10.32 8.34 -9.77
N VAL A 53 -9.96 7.35 -10.59
CA VAL A 53 -10.84 6.22 -10.90
C VAL A 53 -11.13 5.39 -9.65
N SER A 54 -10.10 5.12 -8.84
CA SER A 54 -10.24 4.44 -7.54
C SER A 54 -11.21 5.18 -6.62
N THR A 55 -11.12 6.50 -6.57
CA THR A 55 -12.03 7.36 -5.79
C THR A 55 -13.48 7.15 -6.19
N ILE A 56 -13.77 7.20 -7.50
CA ILE A 56 -15.15 7.01 -8.00
C ILE A 56 -15.64 5.58 -7.74
N ALA A 57 -14.84 4.56 -8.03
CA ALA A 57 -15.22 3.16 -7.80
C ALA A 57 -15.48 2.88 -6.31
N TYR A 58 -14.60 3.35 -5.43
CA TYR A 58 -14.72 3.12 -4.00
C TYR A 58 -15.88 3.93 -3.37
N PHE A 59 -16.08 5.17 -3.79
CA PHE A 59 -17.16 6.02 -3.29
C PHE A 59 -18.56 5.45 -3.58
N PHE A 60 -18.80 5.02 -4.82
CA PHE A 60 -20.13 4.56 -5.25
C PHE A 60 -20.40 3.09 -4.98
N ILE A 61 -19.35 2.26 -4.83
CA ILE A 61 -19.50 0.80 -4.76
C ILE A 61 -18.66 0.24 -3.61
N GLY A 62 -17.34 0.45 -3.65
CA GLY A 62 -16.42 -0.29 -2.80
C GLY A 62 -16.65 -0.09 -1.29
N TYR A 63 -16.82 1.16 -0.84
CA TYR A 63 -17.04 1.44 0.59
C TYR A 63 -18.34 0.84 1.12
N SER A 64 -19.37 0.74 0.28
CA SER A 64 -20.61 0.05 0.63
C SER A 64 -20.42 -1.47 0.74
N ILE A 65 -19.57 -2.08 -0.08
CA ILE A 65 -19.21 -3.50 0.06
C ILE A 65 -18.42 -3.74 1.35
N ALA A 66 -17.39 -2.93 1.60
CA ALA A 66 -16.50 -3.11 2.75
C ALA A 66 -17.17 -2.77 4.09
N TYR A 67 -17.96 -1.70 4.16
CA TYR A 67 -18.49 -1.13 5.41
C TYR A 67 -20.02 -0.93 5.44
N GLY A 68 -20.74 -1.17 4.35
CA GLY A 68 -22.19 -0.96 4.31
C GLY A 68 -22.61 0.53 4.29
N VAL A 69 -21.66 1.45 4.11
CA VAL A 69 -21.89 2.90 4.17
C VAL A 69 -22.00 3.50 2.77
N HIS A 70 -22.89 4.47 2.62
CA HIS A 70 -23.09 5.27 1.41
C HIS A 70 -23.22 6.76 1.77
N PHE A 71 -22.99 7.65 0.79
CA PHE A 71 -22.91 9.10 1.01
C PHE A 71 -24.05 9.89 0.33
N PHE A 72 -25.23 9.29 0.22
CA PHE A 72 -26.40 9.92 -0.43
C PHE A 72 -27.25 10.78 0.51
N SER A 73 -26.79 11.00 1.75
CA SER A 73 -27.44 11.87 2.72
C SER A 73 -27.12 13.35 2.50
N SER A 74 -27.85 14.25 3.17
CA SER A 74 -27.58 15.69 3.10
C SER A 74 -26.19 16.03 3.66
N ALA A 75 -25.57 17.11 3.14
CA ALA A 75 -24.27 17.58 3.61
C ALA A 75 -24.28 17.91 5.12
N GLU A 76 -25.39 18.42 5.65
CA GLU A 76 -25.56 18.68 7.08
C GLU A 76 -25.45 17.39 7.92
N LEU A 77 -26.08 16.30 7.47
CA LEU A 77 -26.00 15.01 8.16
C LEU A 77 -24.58 14.42 8.06
N LEU A 78 -23.96 14.51 6.88
CA LEU A 78 -22.60 14.02 6.64
C LEU A 78 -21.53 14.81 7.41
N ALA A 79 -21.77 16.08 7.72
CA ALA A 79 -20.86 16.94 8.47
C ALA A 79 -20.96 16.76 10.00
N GLN A 80 -21.91 15.97 10.49
CA GLN A 80 -22.00 15.65 11.92
C GLN A 80 -20.73 14.96 12.43
N LYS A 81 -20.48 15.04 13.74
CA LYS A 81 -19.24 14.53 14.37
C LYS A 81 -17.97 15.05 13.67
N SER A 82 -18.01 16.30 13.23
CA SER A 82 -16.93 16.96 12.49
C SER A 82 -16.53 16.23 11.20
N GLY A 83 -17.43 15.43 10.62
CA GLY A 83 -17.18 14.69 9.38
C GLY A 83 -16.26 13.48 9.54
N PHE A 84 -16.16 12.87 10.74
CA PHE A 84 -15.30 11.71 10.98
C PHE A 84 -15.48 10.59 9.94
N ASP A 85 -16.72 10.25 9.60
CA ASP A 85 -17.00 9.18 8.64
C ASP A 85 -16.52 9.53 7.22
N LEU A 86 -16.56 10.82 6.84
CA LEU A 86 -16.01 11.31 5.57
C LEU A 86 -14.48 11.21 5.53
N VAL A 87 -13.82 11.56 6.63
CA VAL A 87 -12.35 11.47 6.72
C VAL A 87 -11.89 10.03 6.83
N LYS A 88 -12.63 9.17 7.54
CA LYS A 88 -12.40 7.73 7.56
C LYS A 88 -12.52 7.12 6.16
N PHE A 89 -13.52 7.52 5.39
CA PHE A 89 -13.61 7.15 3.98
C PHE A 89 -12.38 7.61 3.20
N PHE A 90 -11.96 8.87 3.35
CA PHE A 90 -10.77 9.38 2.65
C PHE A 90 -9.51 8.58 3.03
N PHE A 91 -9.34 8.27 4.31
CA PHE A 91 -8.25 7.42 4.79
C PHE A 91 -8.28 6.05 4.10
N LEU A 92 -9.37 5.31 4.19
CA LEU A 92 -9.46 3.95 3.63
C LEU A 92 -9.43 3.91 2.10
N LEU A 93 -9.96 4.94 1.44
CA LEU A 93 -9.82 5.14 0.00
C LEU A 93 -8.33 5.18 -0.41
N THR A 94 -7.48 5.85 0.37
CA THR A 94 -6.05 5.93 0.02
C THR A 94 -5.35 4.57 0.09
N PHE A 95 -5.83 3.64 0.93
CA PHE A 95 -5.38 2.24 0.99
C PHE A 95 -5.92 1.45 -0.20
N ALA A 96 -7.21 1.59 -0.51
CA ALA A 96 -7.84 0.94 -1.67
C ALA A 96 -7.15 1.33 -2.98
N ALA A 97 -6.82 2.62 -3.14
CA ALA A 97 -6.08 3.13 -4.30
C ALA A 97 -4.61 2.67 -4.34
N ALA A 98 -4.04 2.17 -3.24
CA ALA A 98 -2.67 1.65 -3.23
C ALA A 98 -2.56 0.32 -3.99
N ILE A 99 -3.64 -0.47 -4.04
CA ILE A 99 -3.69 -1.75 -4.76
C ILE A 99 -3.34 -1.59 -6.25
N PRO A 100 -4.07 -0.76 -7.04
CA PRO A 100 -3.75 -0.57 -8.44
C PRO A 100 -2.39 0.14 -8.64
N ALA A 101 -1.93 0.99 -7.70
CA ALA A 101 -0.59 1.56 -7.73
C ALA A 101 0.52 0.50 -7.59
N ILE A 102 0.33 -0.53 -6.75
CA ILE A 102 1.23 -1.69 -6.63
C ILE A 102 1.26 -2.48 -7.95
N ILE A 103 0.08 -2.80 -8.49
CA ILE A 103 -0.06 -3.54 -9.75
C ILE A 103 0.61 -2.78 -10.89
N SER A 104 0.39 -1.47 -10.93
CA SER A 104 0.91 -0.52 -11.90
C SER A 104 2.43 -0.61 -12.07
N GLY A 105 3.18 -0.63 -10.97
CA GLY A 105 4.64 -0.78 -11.00
C GLY A 105 5.06 -2.14 -11.57
N GLY A 106 4.32 -3.19 -11.21
CA GLY A 106 4.50 -4.54 -11.72
C GLY A 106 4.35 -4.62 -13.25
N ILE A 107 3.38 -3.93 -13.83
CA ILE A 107 3.02 -3.98 -15.27
C ILE A 107 3.55 -2.81 -16.11
N ALA A 108 4.36 -1.95 -15.51
CA ALA A 108 4.91 -0.75 -16.15
C ALA A 108 5.56 -1.02 -17.52
N GLU A 109 5.47 -0.04 -18.43
CA GLU A 109 6.03 -0.04 -19.79
C GLU A 109 5.41 -0.98 -20.83
N ARG A 110 4.47 -1.87 -20.45
CA ARG A 110 3.77 -2.76 -21.41
C ARG A 110 2.25 -2.79 -21.28
N ALA A 111 1.70 -2.38 -20.15
CA ALA A 111 0.26 -2.22 -20.00
C ALA A 111 -0.27 -1.04 -20.82
N LYS A 112 -1.44 -1.22 -21.41
CA LYS A 112 -2.19 -0.12 -22.03
C LYS A 112 -2.95 0.65 -20.94
N PHE A 113 -3.03 1.97 -21.09
CA PHE A 113 -3.63 2.87 -20.11
C PHE A 113 -5.11 2.55 -19.82
N ASN A 114 -5.98 2.56 -20.83
CA ASN A 114 -7.43 2.39 -20.61
C ASN A 114 -7.81 1.01 -20.04
N PRO A 115 -7.26 -0.13 -20.51
CA PRO A 115 -7.52 -1.43 -19.88
C PRO A 115 -7.10 -1.47 -18.42
N GLN A 116 -6.01 -0.80 -18.06
CA GLN A 116 -5.60 -0.69 -16.67
C GLN A 116 -6.63 0.09 -15.84
N LEU A 117 -7.15 1.23 -16.33
CA LEU A 117 -8.18 1.99 -15.61
C LEU A 117 -9.47 1.19 -15.39
N ILE A 118 -9.87 0.38 -16.38
CA ILE A 118 -11.03 -0.52 -16.23
C ILE A 118 -10.73 -1.57 -15.16
N ALA A 119 -9.53 -2.16 -15.17
CA ALA A 119 -9.12 -3.10 -14.14
C ALA A 119 -9.11 -2.46 -12.76
N THR A 120 -8.62 -1.22 -12.63
CA THR A 120 -8.65 -0.44 -11.39
C THR A 120 -10.07 -0.24 -10.89
N PHE A 121 -11.00 0.18 -11.75
CA PHE A 121 -12.40 0.34 -11.37
C PHE A 121 -13.00 -0.96 -10.83
N VAL A 122 -12.74 -2.09 -11.48
CA VAL A 122 -13.24 -3.40 -11.03
C VAL A 122 -12.59 -3.83 -9.72
N ILE A 123 -11.26 -3.67 -9.60
CA ILE A 123 -10.51 -4.09 -8.42
C ILE A 123 -10.94 -3.27 -7.21
N VAL A 124 -10.95 -1.94 -7.32
CA VAL A 124 -11.25 -1.03 -6.21
C VAL A 124 -12.75 -0.97 -5.92
N GLY A 125 -13.59 -1.17 -6.93
CA GLY A 125 -15.05 -1.16 -6.77
C GLY A 125 -15.60 -2.46 -6.18
N PHE A 126 -14.99 -3.61 -6.49
CA PHE A 126 -15.59 -4.92 -6.18
C PHE A 126 -14.65 -5.91 -5.49
N VAL A 127 -13.40 -6.04 -5.95
CA VAL A 127 -12.51 -7.12 -5.48
C VAL A 127 -11.86 -6.78 -4.15
N TYR A 128 -11.11 -5.68 -4.08
CA TYR A 128 -10.41 -5.26 -2.86
C TYR A 128 -11.37 -5.02 -1.68
N PRO A 129 -12.52 -4.32 -1.84
CA PRO A 129 -13.42 -4.05 -0.73
C PRO A 129 -13.99 -5.30 -0.06
N PHE A 130 -14.07 -6.42 -0.78
CA PHE A 130 -14.44 -7.71 -0.19
C PHE A 130 -13.39 -8.18 0.82
N PHE A 131 -12.10 -8.17 0.45
CA PHE A 131 -11.01 -8.52 1.36
C PHE A 131 -10.87 -7.52 2.52
N GLU A 132 -11.07 -6.23 2.23
CA GLU A 132 -11.11 -5.18 3.25
C GLU A 132 -12.21 -5.43 4.27
N GLY A 133 -13.46 -5.66 3.82
CA GLY A 133 -14.60 -5.87 4.70
C GLY A 133 -14.44 -7.13 5.58
N ILE A 134 -13.88 -8.20 5.02
CA ILE A 134 -13.57 -9.42 5.79
C ILE A 134 -12.54 -9.11 6.88
N THR A 135 -11.46 -8.42 6.53
CA THR A 135 -10.31 -8.23 7.41
C THR A 135 -10.59 -7.20 8.50
N TRP A 136 -11.14 -6.04 8.13
CA TRP A 136 -11.24 -4.86 9.01
C TRP A 136 -12.65 -4.51 9.46
N ASN A 137 -13.68 -5.15 8.90
CA ASN A 137 -15.07 -4.86 9.25
C ASN A 137 -15.90 -6.08 9.65
N GLN A 138 -15.27 -7.25 9.85
CA GLN A 138 -15.94 -8.49 10.28
C GLN A 138 -17.09 -8.91 9.35
N HIS A 139 -17.09 -8.45 8.09
CA HIS A 139 -18.15 -8.74 7.14
C HIS A 139 -18.10 -10.20 6.66
N TYR A 140 -19.27 -10.69 6.23
CA TYR A 140 -19.46 -12.01 5.61
C TYR A 140 -19.15 -13.23 6.49
N GLY A 141 -18.94 -13.05 7.81
CA GLY A 141 -18.77 -14.14 8.77
C GLY A 141 -17.44 -14.90 8.68
N ILE A 142 -16.52 -14.47 7.81
CA ILE A 142 -15.25 -15.17 7.58
C ILE A 142 -14.34 -15.11 8.81
N GLN A 143 -14.24 -13.97 9.50
CA GLN A 143 -13.47 -13.85 10.74
C GLN A 143 -14.00 -14.77 11.84
N THR A 144 -15.34 -14.87 11.98
CA THR A 144 -15.98 -15.81 12.90
C THR A 144 -15.59 -17.26 12.57
N TRP A 145 -15.67 -17.64 11.30
CA TRP A 145 -15.25 -18.96 10.84
C TRP A 145 -13.76 -19.24 11.10
N ILE A 146 -12.86 -18.27 10.88
CA ILE A 146 -11.43 -18.40 11.19
C ILE A 146 -11.22 -18.61 12.68
N LYS A 147 -11.93 -17.87 13.52
CA LYS A 147 -11.87 -17.98 14.98
C LYS A 147 -12.36 -19.34 15.48
N GLU A 148 -13.45 -19.85 14.92
CA GLU A 148 -13.97 -21.18 15.24
C GLU A 148 -12.98 -22.28 14.86
N LEU A 149 -12.23 -22.11 13.77
CA LEU A 149 -11.26 -23.08 13.28
C LEU A 149 -9.89 -23.00 14.00
N THR A 150 -9.40 -21.80 14.29
CA THR A 150 -8.01 -21.57 14.73
C THR A 150 -7.88 -21.11 16.19
N GLY A 151 -8.99 -20.69 16.81
CA GLY A 151 -9.02 -20.12 18.16
C GLY A 151 -8.90 -18.59 18.20
N ASP A 152 -8.34 -17.98 17.16
CA ASP A 152 -8.10 -16.53 17.06
C ASP A 152 -8.65 -15.95 15.75
N GLU A 153 -8.88 -14.64 15.75
CA GLU A 153 -9.25 -13.92 14.52
C GLU A 153 -8.01 -13.63 13.67
N PHE A 154 -8.20 -13.50 12.35
CA PHE A 154 -7.13 -13.08 11.46
C PHE A 154 -6.75 -11.63 11.77
N HIS A 155 -5.48 -11.42 12.14
CA HIS A 155 -4.93 -10.11 12.49
C HIS A 155 -4.05 -9.55 11.37
N ASP A 156 -4.47 -8.40 10.84
CA ASP A 156 -3.66 -7.59 9.94
C ASP A 156 -3.90 -6.12 10.26
N PHE A 157 -3.11 -5.56 11.16
CA PHE A 157 -3.38 -4.24 11.74
C PHE A 157 -3.44 -3.10 10.72
N ALA A 158 -2.45 -3.01 9.82
CA ALA A 158 -2.38 -1.94 8.83
C ALA A 158 -2.38 -2.42 7.37
N GLY A 159 -2.23 -3.71 7.08
CA GLY A 159 -2.45 -4.23 5.72
C GLY A 159 -1.26 -4.90 5.05
N SER A 160 -0.44 -5.68 5.76
CA SER A 160 0.57 -6.52 5.09
C SER A 160 -0.07 -7.46 4.09
N ILE A 161 -1.24 -8.01 4.44
CA ILE A 161 -1.97 -8.95 3.61
C ILE A 161 -3.04 -8.22 2.82
N VAL A 162 -4.00 -7.56 3.50
CA VAL A 162 -5.19 -7.02 2.84
C VAL A 162 -4.87 -5.91 1.83
N VAL A 163 -3.76 -5.19 2.02
CA VAL A 163 -3.26 -4.24 1.02
C VAL A 163 -2.14 -4.84 0.18
N HIS A 164 -0.98 -5.11 0.78
CA HIS A 164 0.22 -5.38 0.00
C HIS A 164 0.21 -6.78 -0.64
N ALA A 165 -0.17 -7.83 0.09
CA ALA A 165 -0.24 -9.17 -0.50
C ALA A 165 -1.37 -9.27 -1.53
N VAL A 166 -2.56 -8.72 -1.26
CA VAL A 166 -3.65 -8.65 -2.26
C VAL A 166 -3.17 -7.94 -3.52
N GLY A 167 -2.52 -6.77 -3.40
CA GLY A 167 -1.95 -6.06 -4.54
C GLY A 167 -0.91 -6.88 -5.30
N GLY A 168 0.02 -7.54 -4.60
CA GLY A 168 1.04 -8.41 -5.21
C GLY A 168 0.45 -9.62 -5.93
N TRP A 169 -0.52 -10.31 -5.31
CA TRP A 169 -1.18 -11.47 -5.89
C TRP A 169 -2.07 -11.11 -7.09
N LEU A 170 -2.73 -9.95 -7.07
CA LEU A 170 -3.46 -9.44 -8.23
C LEU A 170 -2.53 -8.99 -9.36
N ALA A 171 -1.33 -8.51 -9.04
CA ALA A 171 -0.33 -8.15 -10.04
C ALA A 171 0.25 -9.36 -10.78
N LEU A 172 0.41 -10.50 -10.09
CA LEU A 172 1.01 -11.71 -10.65
C LEU A 172 0.36 -12.20 -11.96
N PRO A 173 -0.97 -12.46 -12.04
CA PRO A 173 -1.59 -12.90 -13.29
C PRO A 173 -1.45 -11.85 -14.39
N ALA A 174 -1.54 -10.56 -14.07
CA ALA A 174 -1.34 -9.49 -15.04
C ALA A 174 0.08 -9.50 -15.62
N ILE A 175 1.10 -9.73 -14.77
CA ILE A 175 2.50 -9.86 -15.19
C ILE A 175 2.70 -11.09 -16.07
N LEU A 176 2.13 -12.25 -15.69
CA LEU A 176 2.25 -13.49 -16.45
C LEU A 176 1.61 -13.39 -17.84
N LEU A 177 0.43 -12.78 -17.95
CA LEU A 177 -0.29 -12.61 -19.22
C LEU A 177 0.34 -11.55 -20.13
N LEU A 178 0.85 -10.45 -19.56
CA LEU A 178 1.55 -9.42 -20.34
C LEU A 178 2.95 -9.88 -20.77
N GLY A 179 3.55 -10.79 -20.01
CA GLY A 179 4.88 -11.32 -20.25
C GLY A 179 6.02 -10.34 -19.95
N ALA A 180 7.22 -10.76 -20.35
CA ALA A 180 8.46 -10.04 -20.10
C ALA A 180 8.55 -8.71 -20.86
N ARG A 181 9.17 -7.70 -20.24
CA ARG A 181 9.52 -6.46 -20.93
C ARG A 181 10.43 -6.75 -22.12
N ARG A 182 10.18 -6.08 -23.26
CA ARG A 182 11.03 -6.21 -24.45
C ARG A 182 12.48 -5.84 -24.11
N GLY A 183 13.38 -6.80 -24.34
CA GLY A 183 14.80 -6.67 -24.06
C GLY A 183 15.22 -7.13 -22.66
N ARG A 184 14.32 -7.72 -21.86
CA ARG A 184 14.65 -8.27 -20.53
C ARG A 184 15.45 -9.56 -20.60
N TYR A 185 15.14 -10.42 -21.56
CA TYR A 185 15.82 -11.69 -21.80
C TYR A 185 16.47 -11.68 -23.19
N SER A 186 17.75 -12.06 -23.27
CA SER A 186 18.44 -12.25 -24.54
C SER A 186 17.92 -13.49 -25.27
N LYS A 187 18.31 -13.69 -26.54
CA LYS A 187 17.94 -14.90 -27.29
C LYS A 187 18.47 -16.18 -26.64
N GLU A 188 19.57 -16.05 -25.89
CA GLU A 188 20.26 -17.09 -25.14
C GLU A 188 19.73 -17.22 -23.70
N GLY A 189 18.64 -16.51 -23.35
CA GLY A 189 17.99 -16.58 -22.03
C GLY A 189 18.66 -15.75 -20.94
N GLN A 190 19.71 -14.98 -21.26
CA GLN A 190 20.40 -14.15 -20.27
C GLN A 190 19.56 -12.95 -19.84
N ILE A 191 19.61 -12.62 -18.54
CA ILE A 191 18.87 -11.48 -17.98
C ILE A 191 19.63 -10.19 -18.26
N ALA A 192 19.00 -9.29 -19.00
CA ALA A 192 19.45 -7.91 -19.14
C ALA A 192 18.78 -7.04 -18.06
N ALA A 193 19.59 -6.42 -17.21
CA ALA A 193 19.13 -5.38 -16.31
C ALA A 193 18.80 -4.11 -17.11
N HIS A 194 17.60 -3.56 -16.91
CA HIS A 194 17.29 -2.22 -17.37
C HIS A 194 17.61 -1.27 -16.22
N PRO A 195 18.69 -0.45 -16.33
CA PRO A 195 19.04 0.45 -15.25
C PRO A 195 17.92 1.46 -15.01
N PRO A 196 17.69 1.89 -13.75
CA PRO A 196 16.78 2.98 -13.43
C PRO A 196 17.13 4.22 -14.27
N SER A 197 16.11 4.94 -14.74
CA SER A 197 16.31 6.18 -15.50
C SER A 197 16.71 7.36 -14.63
N SER A 198 16.41 7.33 -13.33
CA SER A 198 16.76 8.38 -12.37
C SER A 198 16.82 7.84 -10.94
N ILE A 199 18.04 7.70 -10.39
CA ILE A 199 18.24 7.38 -8.98
C ILE A 199 17.66 8.47 -8.05
N PRO A 200 17.78 9.78 -8.34
CA PRO A 200 17.14 10.81 -7.51
C PRO A 200 15.62 10.67 -7.41
N PHE A 201 14.93 10.33 -8.51
CA PHE A 201 13.47 10.13 -8.46
C PHE A 201 13.09 8.83 -7.76
N LEU A 202 13.86 7.77 -7.98
CA LEU A 202 13.70 6.52 -7.25
C LEU A 202 13.84 6.75 -5.73
N ALA A 203 14.87 7.49 -5.33
CA ALA A 203 15.13 7.85 -3.94
C ALA A 203 14.03 8.74 -3.35
N LEU A 204 13.59 9.75 -4.09
CA LEU A 204 12.50 10.64 -3.68
C LEU A 204 11.21 9.85 -3.45
N GLY A 205 10.86 8.95 -4.36
CA GLY A 205 9.70 8.08 -4.23
C GLY A 205 9.76 7.20 -2.98
N ALA A 206 10.91 6.55 -2.75
CA ALA A 206 11.13 5.71 -1.57
C ALA A 206 11.02 6.49 -0.25
N TRP A 207 11.56 7.71 -0.17
CA TRP A 207 11.44 8.55 1.02
C TRP A 207 10.01 9.03 1.26
N ILE A 208 9.29 9.44 0.22
CA ILE A 208 7.88 9.84 0.35
C ILE A 208 7.03 8.65 0.83
N LEU A 209 7.24 7.45 0.26
CA LEU A 209 6.57 6.23 0.71
C LEU A 209 6.89 5.92 2.17
N THR A 210 8.15 6.05 2.57
CA THR A 210 8.60 5.83 3.94
C THR A 210 7.90 6.77 4.93
N VAL A 211 7.84 8.07 4.62
CA VAL A 211 7.11 9.05 5.45
C VAL A 211 5.62 8.70 5.50
N GLY A 212 5.02 8.44 4.34
CA GLY A 212 3.60 8.09 4.24
C GLY A 212 3.24 6.83 5.02
N TRP A 213 4.18 5.89 5.17
CA TRP A 213 3.98 4.64 5.92
C TRP A 213 3.74 4.85 7.41
N PHE A 214 4.26 5.92 8.00
CA PHE A 214 3.91 6.26 9.38
C PHE A 214 2.45 6.71 9.49
N GLY A 215 1.93 7.39 8.47
CA GLY A 215 0.50 7.66 8.34
C GLY A 215 -0.31 6.39 8.14
N PHE A 216 0.20 5.47 7.32
CA PHE A 216 -0.42 4.17 7.04
C PHE A 216 -0.52 3.31 8.30
N ASN A 217 0.58 3.09 9.02
CA ASN A 217 0.58 2.23 10.20
C ASN A 217 -0.01 2.93 11.43
N VAL A 218 0.55 4.07 11.85
CA VAL A 218 0.18 4.68 13.14
C VAL A 218 -1.27 5.13 13.15
N MET A 219 -1.77 5.64 12.02
CA MET A 219 -3.13 6.15 11.94
C MET A 219 -4.17 5.06 11.62
N SER A 220 -3.77 3.82 11.36
CA SER A 220 -4.69 2.67 11.31
C SER A 220 -5.39 2.40 12.66
N ALA A 221 -4.89 3.01 13.75
CA ALA A 221 -5.64 3.13 15.00
C ALA A 221 -6.99 3.88 14.85
N GLN A 222 -7.13 4.72 13.82
CA GLN A 222 -8.29 5.54 13.42
C GLN A 222 -8.76 6.60 14.43
N THR A 223 -8.49 6.41 15.72
CA THR A 223 -8.97 7.24 16.83
C THR A 223 -7.83 7.47 17.81
N ILE A 224 -7.83 8.64 18.45
CA ILE A 224 -6.73 9.07 19.33
C ILE A 224 -6.62 8.22 20.59
N ASP A 225 -7.71 7.57 21.04
CA ASP A 225 -7.65 6.65 22.18
C ASP A 225 -6.97 5.31 21.87
N LYS A 226 -6.82 4.97 20.59
CA LYS A 226 -6.15 3.74 20.13
C LYS A 226 -4.75 3.97 19.60
N VAL A 227 -4.29 5.23 19.54
CA VAL A 227 -2.94 5.55 19.04
C VAL A 227 -1.88 4.87 19.92
N SER A 228 -0.83 4.35 19.31
CA SER A 228 0.23 3.67 20.02
C SER A 228 1.61 4.08 19.49
N GLY A 229 2.48 4.54 20.38
CA GLY A 229 3.88 4.81 20.07
C GLY A 229 4.66 3.54 19.69
N LEU A 230 4.17 2.37 20.13
CA LEU A 230 4.74 1.07 19.76
C LEU A 230 4.66 0.85 18.24
N VAL A 231 3.54 1.22 17.62
CA VAL A 231 3.34 1.10 16.16
C VAL A 231 4.37 1.94 15.40
N ALA A 232 4.61 3.17 15.85
CA ALA A 232 5.60 4.05 15.26
C ALA A 232 7.02 3.47 15.39
N LEU A 233 7.38 3.01 16.59
CA LEU A 233 8.71 2.45 16.84
C LEU A 233 8.93 1.13 16.07
N ASN A 234 7.94 0.24 16.03
CA ASN A 234 8.00 -1.00 15.26
C ASN A 234 8.14 -0.73 13.76
N SER A 235 7.39 0.26 13.23
CA SER A 235 7.52 0.69 11.83
C SER A 235 8.93 1.20 11.52
N LEU A 236 9.49 2.03 12.41
CA LEU A 236 10.86 2.52 12.28
C LEU A 236 11.89 1.38 12.32
N MET A 237 11.77 0.45 13.28
CA MET A 237 12.72 -0.66 13.41
C MET A 237 12.66 -1.61 12.20
N ALA A 238 11.46 -1.90 11.67
CA ALA A 238 11.32 -2.71 10.47
C ALA A 238 11.86 -2.01 9.23
N MET A 239 11.60 -0.71 9.07
CA MET A 239 12.19 0.13 8.01
C MET A 239 13.72 0.07 8.03
N VAL A 240 14.33 0.24 9.22
CA VAL A 240 15.79 0.16 9.41
C VAL A 240 16.30 -1.23 9.07
N GLY A 241 15.65 -2.28 9.59
CA GLY A 241 16.02 -3.66 9.29
C GLY A 241 15.99 -3.98 7.79
N GLY A 242 14.91 -3.58 7.11
CA GLY A 242 14.76 -3.76 5.66
C GLY A 242 15.83 -3.01 4.87
N THR A 243 16.14 -1.78 5.28
CA THR A 243 17.20 -0.97 4.66
C THR A 243 18.57 -1.62 4.81
N LEU A 244 18.96 -2.01 6.04
CA LEU A 244 20.27 -2.59 6.31
C LEU A 244 20.45 -3.94 5.61
N ALA A 245 19.44 -4.79 5.62
CA ALA A 245 19.48 -6.07 4.93
C ALA A 245 19.58 -5.90 3.41
N ALA A 246 18.75 -5.03 2.82
CA ALA A 246 18.78 -4.81 1.38
C ALA A 246 20.08 -4.14 0.91
N TRP A 247 20.63 -3.19 1.69
CA TRP A 247 21.94 -2.60 1.43
C TRP A 247 23.05 -3.64 1.44
N PHE A 248 23.08 -4.50 2.46
CA PHE A 248 24.11 -5.52 2.62
C PHE A 248 24.00 -6.62 1.54
N VAL A 249 22.83 -7.27 1.43
CA VAL A 249 22.59 -8.37 0.48
C VAL A 249 22.62 -7.87 -0.96
N GLY A 250 22.07 -6.68 -1.20
CA GLY A 250 22.07 -6.00 -2.50
C GLY A 250 23.40 -5.37 -2.88
N ARG A 251 24.45 -5.51 -2.05
CA ARG A 251 25.81 -5.02 -2.32
C ARG A 251 25.85 -3.54 -2.67
N ASN A 252 25.11 -2.73 -1.90
CA ASN A 252 25.00 -1.28 -2.06
C ASN A 252 24.41 -0.84 -3.42
N ASP A 253 23.64 -1.70 -4.10
CA ASP A 253 22.85 -1.29 -5.26
C ASP A 253 21.76 -0.29 -4.79
N PRO A 254 21.67 0.90 -5.42
CA PRO A 254 20.68 1.90 -5.03
C PRO A 254 19.23 1.41 -5.22
N GLY A 255 18.96 0.62 -6.26
CA GLY A 255 17.64 0.05 -6.51
C GLY A 255 17.20 -0.85 -5.36
N PHE A 256 18.09 -1.69 -4.84
CA PHE A 256 17.78 -2.51 -3.66
C PHE A 256 17.71 -1.68 -2.38
N SER A 257 18.67 -0.79 -2.15
CA SER A 257 18.78 -0.04 -0.89
C SER A 257 17.56 0.86 -0.64
N TYR A 258 17.00 1.48 -1.69
CA TYR A 258 15.80 2.32 -1.57
C TYR A 258 14.48 1.53 -1.55
N ASN A 259 14.45 0.26 -1.98
CA ASN A 259 13.28 -0.60 -1.84
C ASN A 259 13.31 -1.43 -0.55
N GLY A 260 14.48 -1.62 0.06
CA GLY A 260 14.67 -2.26 1.37
C GLY A 260 13.76 -1.73 2.48
N PRO A 261 13.69 -0.40 2.75
CA PRO A 261 12.78 0.13 3.76
C PRO A 261 11.33 -0.23 3.46
N LEU A 262 10.92 -0.22 2.18
CA LEU A 262 9.56 -0.57 1.77
C LEU A 262 9.26 -2.05 2.07
N ALA A 263 10.19 -2.96 1.78
CA ALA A 263 10.03 -4.38 2.11
C ALA A 263 9.81 -4.59 3.62
N GLY A 264 10.62 -3.94 4.46
CA GLY A 264 10.47 -4.02 5.91
C GLY A 264 9.15 -3.40 6.41
N LEU A 265 8.78 -2.24 5.87
CA LEU A 265 7.54 -1.55 6.21
C LEU A 265 6.29 -2.34 5.78
N VAL A 266 6.30 -2.97 4.60
CA VAL A 266 5.25 -3.92 4.17
C VAL A 266 5.09 -5.07 5.15
N ALA A 267 6.20 -5.68 5.55
CA ALA A 267 6.18 -6.89 6.37
C ALA A 267 5.68 -6.65 7.80
N VAL A 268 5.90 -5.45 8.36
CA VAL A 268 5.51 -5.14 9.74
C VAL A 268 4.05 -4.70 9.88
N CYS A 269 3.38 -4.26 8.79
CA CYS A 269 2.01 -3.71 8.86
C CYS A 269 1.05 -4.61 9.64
N ALA A 270 1.10 -5.94 9.47
CA ALA A 270 0.19 -6.87 10.11
C ALA A 270 0.30 -6.92 11.63
N GLY A 271 1.50 -6.76 12.19
CA GLY A 271 1.74 -6.91 13.63
C GLY A 271 2.44 -5.72 14.28
N SER A 272 2.43 -4.56 13.63
CA SER A 272 3.12 -3.36 14.14
C SER A 272 2.59 -2.89 15.50
N ASP A 273 1.37 -3.26 15.87
CA ASP A 273 0.74 -3.02 17.16
C ASP A 273 1.06 -4.08 18.24
N LEU A 274 1.61 -5.23 17.85
CA LEU A 274 1.84 -6.39 18.72
C LEU A 274 3.32 -6.71 18.96
N MET A 275 4.19 -6.43 17.99
CA MET A 275 5.58 -6.85 18.03
C MET A 275 6.39 -6.09 19.07
N HIS A 276 7.42 -6.73 19.62
CA HIS A 276 8.50 -6.01 20.29
C HIS A 276 9.38 -5.29 19.26
N PRO A 277 9.95 -4.09 19.53
CA PRO A 277 10.79 -3.36 18.57
C PRO A 277 11.97 -4.16 17.98
N LEU A 278 12.59 -5.03 18.77
CA LEU A 278 13.62 -5.95 18.27
C LEU A 278 13.05 -7.02 17.33
N GLY A 279 11.83 -7.49 17.59
CA GLY A 279 11.12 -8.40 16.70
C GLY A 279 10.79 -7.72 15.37
N ALA A 280 10.30 -6.49 15.41
CA ALA A 280 10.05 -5.68 14.21
C ALA A 280 11.34 -5.43 13.40
N LEU A 281 12.48 -5.19 14.06
CA LEU A 281 13.79 -5.12 13.40
C LEU A 281 14.13 -6.41 12.64
N ILE A 282 13.93 -7.57 13.28
CA ILE A 282 14.18 -8.88 12.66
C ILE A 282 13.25 -9.12 11.48
N VAL A 283 11.96 -8.79 11.61
CA VAL A 283 11.00 -8.84 10.49
C VAL A 283 11.48 -8.00 9.31
N GLY A 284 11.94 -6.77 9.59
CA GLY A 284 12.56 -5.91 8.60
C GLY A 284 13.77 -6.54 7.91
N LEU A 285 14.72 -7.06 8.70
CA LEU A 285 15.93 -7.71 8.18
C LEU A 285 15.60 -8.89 7.26
N VAL A 286 14.67 -9.75 7.68
CA VAL A 286 14.23 -10.91 6.89
C VAL A 286 13.54 -10.45 5.60
N ALA A 287 12.61 -9.50 5.70
CA ALA A 287 11.88 -8.99 4.54
C ALA A 287 12.80 -8.33 3.51
N GLY A 288 13.74 -7.48 3.96
CA GLY A 288 14.72 -6.83 3.08
C GLY A 288 15.65 -7.83 2.39
N ALA A 289 16.15 -8.83 3.13
CA ALA A 289 16.99 -9.88 2.55
C ALA A 289 16.24 -10.74 1.53
N LEU A 290 15.01 -11.17 1.88
CA LEU A 290 14.15 -11.95 1.00
C LEU A 290 13.78 -11.19 -0.27
N PHE A 291 13.46 -9.89 -0.16
CA PHE A 291 13.20 -9.04 -1.32
C PHE A 291 14.36 -9.07 -2.33
N VAL A 292 15.60 -8.85 -1.88
CA VAL A 292 16.77 -8.87 -2.76
C VAL A 292 17.01 -10.27 -3.32
N TYR A 293 16.88 -11.31 -2.50
CA TYR A 293 17.04 -12.69 -2.92
C TYR A 293 16.05 -13.07 -4.04
N MET A 294 14.76 -12.79 -3.83
CA MET A 294 13.70 -13.08 -4.80
C MET A 294 13.87 -12.29 -6.10
N PHE A 295 14.43 -11.08 -6.04
CA PHE A 295 14.68 -10.29 -7.25
C PHE A 295 15.88 -10.78 -8.07
N THR A 296 16.84 -11.44 -7.43
CA THR A 296 18.14 -11.79 -8.05
C THR A 296 18.31 -13.27 -8.37
N LYS A 297 17.57 -14.16 -7.71
CA LYS A 297 17.78 -15.62 -7.77
C LYS A 297 16.56 -16.43 -8.23
N VAL A 298 15.39 -15.80 -8.37
CA VAL A 298 14.16 -16.39 -8.93
C VAL A 298 13.84 -15.71 -10.24
#